data_AF-A0A9W9MIX2-F1
#
_entry.id   AF-A0A9W9MIX2-F1
#
_cell.length_a   1.000
_cell.length_b   1.000
_cell.length_c   1.000
_cell.angle_alpha   90.00
_cell.angle_beta   90.00
_cell.angle_gamma   90.00
#
_symmetry.space_group_name_H-M   'P 1'
#
loop_
_entity.id
_entity.type
_entity.pdbx_description
1 polymer ?
#
loop_
_entity_poly.entity_id
_entity_poly.type
_entity_poly.pdbx_seq_one_letter_code
_entity_poly.pdbx_strand_id
1 'polypeptide(L)'
;MPMEFAPFSEALDTWHRRRYWSAAGLESSVCTAAYTARRGGPVMGTGVGKTIMNNQPFMHISLAERSGQSGINLRFINRYRDTWPPAIQCLSGGILDLMKLFSYVFPLEKAEDALHLCADARNGSIKVLVVDEQEDSL
;
A
#
# COMPACT_ATOMS: atom_id res chain seq x y z
N MET A 1 11.22 -19.52 29.80
CA MET A 1 10.09 -20.16 29.10
C MET A 1 10.18 -19.72 27.64
N PRO A 2 10.58 -20.59 26.70
CA PRO A 2 10.76 -20.17 25.31
C PRO A 2 9.40 -19.81 24.71
N MET A 3 9.36 -18.64 24.06
CA MET A 3 8.19 -18.14 23.36
C MET A 3 8.12 -18.87 22.01
N GLU A 4 7.29 -19.91 21.96
CA GLU A 4 7.06 -20.69 20.75
C GLU A 4 6.33 -19.79 19.73
N PHE A 5 7.01 -19.45 18.64
CA PHE A 5 6.41 -18.72 17.53
C PHE A 5 5.42 -19.67 16.83
N ALA A 6 4.13 -19.38 16.95
CA ALA A 6 3.09 -20.14 16.26
C ALA A 6 3.39 -20.23 14.74
N PRO A 7 3.13 -21.36 14.10
CA PRO A 7 3.42 -21.57 12.69
C PRO A 7 2.69 -20.55 11.81
N PHE A 8 3.36 -20.07 10.76
CA PHE A 8 2.86 -19.05 9.82
C PHE A 8 1.45 -19.37 9.25
N SER A 9 1.08 -20.65 9.16
CA SER A 9 -0.24 -21.13 8.73
C SER A 9 -1.37 -20.84 9.74
N GLU A 10 -1.12 -20.93 11.05
CA GLU A 10 -2.12 -20.62 12.08
C GLU A 10 -2.32 -19.12 12.25
N ALA A 11 -1.25 -18.33 12.03
CA ALA A 11 -1.38 -16.89 11.89
C ALA A 11 -2.39 -16.62 10.78
N LEU A 12 -2.23 -17.18 9.57
CA LEU A 12 -3.12 -16.98 8.42
C LEU A 12 -4.60 -17.37 8.64
N ASP A 13 -4.91 -18.30 9.54
CA ASP A 13 -6.30 -18.76 9.74
C ASP A 13 -7.17 -17.72 10.51
N THR A 14 -6.53 -16.88 11.33
CA THR A 14 -7.17 -15.67 11.89
C THR A 14 -7.25 -14.51 10.86
N TRP A 15 -6.68 -14.69 9.66
CA TRP A 15 -6.51 -13.66 8.61
C TRP A 15 -7.59 -13.68 7.52
N HIS A 16 -8.65 -14.47 7.67
CA HIS A 16 -9.90 -14.33 6.90
C HIS A 16 -10.68 -13.01 7.19
N ARG A 17 -9.98 -11.94 7.60
CA ARG A 17 -10.48 -10.57 7.56
C ARG A 17 -10.10 -10.00 6.20
N ARG A 18 -11.06 -9.89 5.28
CA ARG A 18 -10.90 -9.07 4.07
C ARG A 18 -10.50 -7.67 4.51
N ARG A 19 -9.23 -7.32 4.28
CA ARG A 19 -8.69 -5.99 4.55
C ARG A 19 -8.86 -5.17 3.29
N TYR A 20 -9.22 -3.91 3.47
CA TYR A 20 -9.39 -2.99 2.36
C TYR A 20 -8.26 -1.97 2.38
N TRP A 21 -7.69 -1.72 1.22
CA TRP A 21 -6.62 -0.75 1.04
C TRP A 21 -7.09 0.38 0.14
N SER A 22 -7.00 1.62 0.64
CA SER A 22 -7.30 2.82 -0.13
C SER A 22 -5.99 3.54 -0.45
N ALA A 23 -5.56 3.41 -1.70
CA ALA A 23 -4.36 4.08 -2.21
C ALA A 23 -4.64 5.46 -2.82
N ALA A 24 -5.90 5.81 -3.08
CA ALA A 24 -6.27 7.05 -3.78
C ALA A 24 -6.25 8.30 -2.89
N GLY A 25 -6.45 8.17 -1.57
CA GLY A 25 -6.54 9.32 -0.66
C GLY A 25 -7.82 10.15 -0.84
N LEU A 26 -8.74 9.68 -1.69
CA LEU A 26 -10.04 10.28 -1.94
C LEU A 26 -11.03 9.89 -0.86
N GLU A 27 -11.82 10.86 -0.42
CA GLU A 27 -12.84 10.69 0.62
C GLU A 27 -13.86 9.59 0.26
N SER A 28 -14.35 9.61 -0.98
CA SER A 28 -15.29 8.61 -1.51
C SER A 28 -14.71 7.20 -1.56
N SER A 29 -13.40 7.07 -1.79
CA SER A 29 -12.69 5.78 -1.78
C SER A 29 -12.67 5.20 -0.37
N VAL A 30 -12.41 6.04 0.65
CA VAL A 30 -12.43 5.60 2.06
C VAL A 30 -13.84 5.24 2.50
N CYS A 31 -14.87 6.01 2.11
CA CYS A 31 -16.27 5.68 2.42
C CYS A 31 -16.68 4.35 1.78
N THR A 32 -16.33 4.13 0.51
CA THR A 32 -16.61 2.85 -0.18
C THR A 32 -15.88 1.70 0.49
N ALA A 33 -14.61 1.89 0.90
CA ALA A 33 -13.85 0.90 1.65
C ALA A 33 -14.50 0.57 3.00
N ALA A 34 -15.07 1.56 3.70
CA ALA A 34 -15.79 1.33 4.96
C ALA A 34 -17.06 0.48 4.75
N TYR A 35 -17.85 0.75 3.71
CA TYR A 35 -19.07 -0.02 3.44
C TYR A 35 -18.81 -1.42 2.86
N THR A 36 -17.69 -1.60 2.16
CA THR A 36 -17.30 -2.90 1.59
C THR A 36 -16.55 -3.77 2.59
N ALA A 37 -15.95 -3.16 3.62
CA ALA A 37 -15.26 -3.88 4.68
C ALA A 37 -16.18 -4.83 5.45
N ARG A 38 -15.63 -6.01 5.78
CA ARG A 38 -16.29 -6.91 6.72
C ARG A 38 -16.40 -6.20 8.08
N ARG A 39 -17.51 -6.39 8.80
CA ARG A 39 -17.68 -5.91 10.18
C ARG A 39 -16.50 -6.34 11.06
N GLY A 40 -15.92 -5.41 11.81
CA GLY A 40 -14.68 -5.58 12.59
C GLY A 40 -13.39 -5.76 11.76
N GLY A 41 -13.45 -5.55 10.45
CA GLY A 41 -12.29 -5.60 9.53
C GLY A 41 -11.49 -4.29 9.54
N PRO A 42 -10.19 -4.35 9.20
CA PRO A 42 -9.38 -3.13 9.06
C PRO A 42 -9.52 -2.51 7.67
N VAL A 43 -9.61 -1.17 7.65
CA VAL A 43 -9.51 -0.35 6.45
C VAL A 43 -8.23 0.48 6.56
N MET A 44 -7.33 0.30 5.60
CA MET A 44 -6.00 0.90 5.58
C MET A 44 -5.95 2.03 4.56
N GLY A 45 -5.60 3.24 5.01
CA GLY A 45 -5.38 4.39 4.14
C GLY A 45 -3.88 4.64 3.93
N THR A 46 -3.42 4.53 2.69
CA THR A 46 -2.08 5.01 2.27
C THR A 46 -2.11 6.22 1.38
N GLY A 47 -3.21 6.42 0.65
CA GLY A 47 -3.33 7.59 -0.20
C GLY A 47 -3.41 8.85 0.66
N VAL A 48 -2.65 9.87 0.29
CA VAL A 48 -2.66 11.16 0.95
C VAL A 48 -3.77 12.01 0.29
N GLY A 49 -4.66 12.53 1.11
CA GLY A 49 -5.82 13.32 0.67
C GLY A 49 -5.79 14.76 1.16
N LYS A 50 -6.96 15.40 1.16
CA LYS A 50 -7.17 16.72 1.75
C LYS A 50 -6.93 16.68 3.26
N THR A 51 -6.55 17.82 3.84
CA THR A 51 -6.30 17.99 5.29
C THR A 51 -7.50 17.61 6.16
N ILE A 52 -8.72 17.83 5.67
CA ILE A 52 -9.96 17.52 6.39
C ILE A 52 -10.87 16.71 5.47
N MET A 53 -11.44 15.62 6.01
CA MET A 53 -12.48 14.79 5.39
C MET A 53 -13.73 14.84 6.29
N ASN A 54 -14.87 15.25 5.75
CA ASN A 54 -16.05 15.58 6.56
C ASN A 54 -17.19 14.55 6.47
N ASN A 55 -17.25 13.80 5.38
CA ASN A 55 -18.34 12.89 5.03
C ASN A 55 -17.98 11.42 5.30
N GLN A 56 -17.14 11.17 6.30
CA GLN A 56 -16.81 9.81 6.72
C GLN A 56 -18.00 9.20 7.47
N PRO A 57 -18.43 7.97 7.15
CA PRO A 57 -19.62 7.35 7.74
C PRO A 57 -19.32 6.85 9.16
N PHE A 58 -19.20 7.78 10.11
CA PHE A 58 -18.79 7.51 11.49
C PHE A 58 -19.66 6.45 12.17
N MET A 59 -20.99 6.59 12.05
CA MET A 59 -21.94 5.64 12.63
C MET A 59 -21.77 4.23 12.07
N HIS A 60 -21.53 4.10 10.76
CA HIS A 60 -21.31 2.81 10.14
C HIS A 60 -20.00 2.16 10.63
N ILE A 61 -18.93 2.95 10.68
CA ILE A 61 -17.61 2.49 11.12
C ILE A 61 -17.67 2.05 12.59
N SER A 62 -18.30 2.85 13.45
CA SER A 62 -18.40 2.60 14.88
C SER A 62 -19.30 1.40 15.22
N LEU A 63 -20.48 1.30 14.59
CA LEU A 63 -21.47 0.25 14.87
C LEU A 63 -21.26 -1.06 14.09
N ALA A 64 -20.27 -1.12 13.19
CA ALA A 64 -19.91 -2.33 12.47
C ALA A 64 -19.15 -3.34 13.38
N GLU A 65 -19.75 -3.61 14.53
CA GLU A 65 -19.27 -4.53 15.54
C GLU A 65 -19.49 -5.98 15.08
N ARG A 66 -18.57 -6.84 15.50
CA ARG A 66 -18.70 -8.29 15.41
C ARG A 66 -18.30 -8.86 16.77
N SER A 67 -19.07 -9.83 17.27
CA SER A 67 -18.86 -10.52 18.56
C SER A 67 -17.39 -10.54 19.01
N GLY A 68 -17.06 -9.70 20.01
CA GLY A 68 -15.71 -9.60 20.59
C GLY A 68 -14.72 -8.65 19.88
N GLN A 69 -15.17 -7.77 18.98
CA GLN A 69 -14.35 -6.75 18.33
C GLN A 69 -15.07 -5.43 18.17
N SER A 70 -14.32 -4.35 18.45
CA SER A 70 -14.65 -2.97 18.09
C SER A 70 -15.02 -2.85 16.60
N GLY A 71 -15.72 -1.77 16.24
CA GLY A 71 -16.10 -1.44 14.87
C GLY A 71 -14.95 -1.45 13.85
N ILE A 72 -15.22 -1.02 12.62
CA ILE A 72 -14.22 -1.00 11.55
C ILE A 72 -12.99 -0.21 12.02
N ASN A 73 -11.82 -0.85 11.90
CA ASN A 73 -10.56 -0.26 12.35
C ASN A 73 -9.95 0.55 11.21
N LEU A 74 -10.11 1.87 11.25
CA LEU A 74 -9.41 2.77 10.34
C LEU A 74 -7.95 2.93 10.79
N ARG A 75 -7.03 2.59 9.90
CA ARG A 75 -5.59 2.71 10.14
C ARG A 75 -4.96 3.51 9.02
N PHE A 76 -4.16 4.50 9.41
CA PHE A 76 -3.37 5.30 8.47
C PHE A 76 -1.93 4.85 8.52
N ILE A 77 -1.33 4.72 7.35
CA ILE A 77 0.05 4.27 7.21
C ILE A 77 0.85 5.45 6.73
N ASN A 78 1.87 5.81 7.52
CA ASN A 78 2.84 6.82 7.15
C ASN A 78 4.19 6.13 6.94
N ARG A 79 4.59 6.00 5.68
CA ARG A 79 5.83 5.30 5.27
C ARG A 79 5.88 3.87 5.80
N TYR A 80 7.08 3.37 6.02
CA TYR A 80 7.39 1.98 6.34
C TYR A 80 8.47 1.92 7.41
N ARG A 81 8.47 0.84 8.19
CA ARG A 81 9.46 0.50 9.20
C ARG A 81 9.77 -0.99 9.06
N ASP A 82 11.06 -1.34 9.07
CA ASP A 82 11.55 -2.73 9.03
C ASP A 82 11.05 -3.57 7.84
N THR A 83 10.76 -2.94 6.70
CA THR A 83 10.24 -3.61 5.50
C THR A 83 11.34 -4.08 4.53
N TRP A 84 12.59 -3.64 4.70
CA TRP A 84 13.68 -3.95 3.78
C TRP A 84 14.06 -5.44 3.75
N PRO A 85 14.33 -6.11 4.89
CA PRO A 85 14.64 -7.54 4.89
C PRO A 85 13.57 -8.42 4.22
N PRO A 86 12.25 -8.28 4.54
CA PRO A 86 11.23 -9.10 3.88
C PRO A 86 11.05 -8.73 2.41
N ALA A 87 11.21 -7.45 2.02
CA ALA A 87 11.11 -7.06 0.61
C ALA A 87 12.22 -7.69 -0.25
N ILE A 88 13.46 -7.69 0.25
CA ILE A 88 14.59 -8.33 -0.44
C ILE A 88 14.36 -9.83 -0.57
N GLN A 89 13.86 -10.50 0.48
CA GLN A 89 13.53 -11.93 0.43
C GLN A 89 12.45 -12.25 -0.61
N CYS A 90 11.41 -11.42 -0.72
CA CYS A 90 10.38 -11.58 -1.74
C CYS A 90 10.93 -11.42 -3.17
N LEU A 91 11.89 -10.53 -3.37
CA LEU A 91 12.56 -10.32 -4.65
C LEU A 91 13.50 -11.47 -4.99
N SER A 92 14.38 -11.85 -4.06
CA SER A 92 15.33 -12.96 -4.25
C SER A 92 14.62 -14.30 -4.40
N GLY A 93 13.46 -14.47 -3.75
CA GLY A 93 12.62 -15.66 -3.86
C GLY A 93 11.76 -15.70 -5.12
N GLY A 94 11.81 -14.69 -5.98
CA GLY A 94 11.02 -14.62 -7.22
C GLY A 94 9.50 -14.50 -7.01
N ILE A 95 9.05 -14.21 -5.79
CA ILE A 95 7.62 -14.04 -5.45
C ILE A 95 7.10 -12.75 -6.07
N LEU A 96 7.95 -11.72 -6.16
CA LEU A 96 7.61 -10.42 -6.69
C LEU A 96 8.55 -10.05 -7.85
N ASP A 97 7.99 -9.76 -9.02
CA ASP A 97 8.73 -9.25 -10.17
C ASP A 97 8.42 -7.76 -10.35
N LEU A 98 9.36 -6.91 -9.92
CA LEU A 98 9.23 -5.45 -10.01
C LEU A 98 9.54 -4.93 -11.42
N MET A 99 10.18 -5.71 -12.29
CA MET A 99 10.62 -5.21 -13.60
C MET A 99 9.43 -4.84 -14.48
N LYS A 100 8.30 -5.54 -14.31
CA LYS A 100 7.03 -5.27 -15.00
C LYS A 100 6.38 -3.93 -14.63
N LEU A 101 6.78 -3.30 -13.52
CA LEU A 101 6.24 -2.00 -13.11
C LEU A 101 6.93 -0.84 -13.81
N PHE A 102 8.16 -1.02 -14.29
CA PHE A 102 8.91 0.03 -14.98
C PHE A 102 8.33 0.23 -16.39
N SER A 103 7.78 1.42 -16.63
CA SER A 103 7.24 1.80 -17.94
C SER A 103 8.30 2.47 -18.81
N TYR A 104 9.16 3.29 -18.21
CA TYR A 104 10.21 4.04 -18.90
C TYR A 104 11.48 4.11 -18.06
N VAL A 105 12.63 4.05 -18.73
CA VAL A 105 13.96 4.25 -18.12
C VAL A 105 14.63 5.39 -18.86
N PHE A 106 15.09 6.40 -18.12
CA PHE A 106 15.77 7.57 -18.65
C PHE A 106 17.19 7.65 -18.10
N PRO A 107 18.16 8.14 -18.89
CA PRO A 107 19.48 8.48 -18.37
C PRO A 107 19.41 9.77 -17.54
N LEU A 108 20.38 9.99 -16.65
CA LEU A 108 20.39 11.10 -15.70
C LEU A 108 20.33 12.48 -16.38
N GLU A 109 20.94 12.64 -17.55
CA GLU A 109 20.94 13.89 -18.32
C GLU A 109 19.54 14.29 -18.80
N LYS A 110 18.61 13.32 -18.88
CA LYS A 110 17.22 13.53 -19.28
C LYS A 110 16.23 13.46 -18.11
N ALA A 111 16.71 13.70 -16.89
CA ALA A 111 15.85 13.70 -15.70
C ALA A 111 14.69 14.71 -15.79
N GLU A 112 14.88 15.85 -16.47
CA GLU A 112 13.80 16.84 -16.67
C GLU A 112 12.67 16.29 -17.55
N ASP A 113 13.01 15.65 -18.67
CA ASP A 113 12.04 14.98 -19.55
C ASP A 113 11.28 13.87 -18.81
N ALA A 114 11.99 13.10 -17.96
CA ALA A 114 11.38 12.06 -17.13
C ALA A 114 10.33 12.62 -16.16
N LEU A 115 10.60 13.79 -15.56
CA LEU A 115 9.66 14.48 -14.68
C LEU A 115 8.45 15.02 -15.44
N HIS A 116 8.65 15.59 -16.63
CA HIS A 116 7.55 16.02 -17.50
C HIS A 116 6.64 14.86 -17.90
N LEU A 117 7.22 13.70 -18.20
CA LEU A 117 6.48 12.48 -18.49
C LEU A 117 5.68 11.98 -17.29
N CYS A 118 6.24 12.05 -16.07
CA CYS A 118 5.52 11.69 -14.84
C CYS A 118 4.37 12.64 -14.51
N ALA A 119 4.46 13.90 -14.94
CA ALA A 119 3.43 14.90 -14.68
C ALA A 119 2.17 14.72 -15.55
N ASP A 120 2.30 14.15 -16.76
CA ASP A 120 1.15 13.90 -17.63
C ASP A 120 0.59 12.47 -17.45
N ALA A 121 -0.54 12.38 -16.73
CA ALA A 121 -1.24 11.12 -16.50
C ALA A 121 -1.79 10.45 -17.78
N ARG A 122 -1.85 11.17 -18.91
CA ARG A 122 -2.32 10.61 -20.20
C ARG A 122 -1.29 9.67 -20.85
N ASN A 123 -0.04 9.77 -20.45
CA ASN A 123 1.05 8.98 -21.03
C ASN A 123 1.03 7.52 -20.55
N GLY A 124 0.19 7.20 -19.56
CA GLY A 124 0.03 5.83 -19.05
C GLY A 124 1.26 5.30 -18.28
N SER A 125 2.16 6.18 -17.85
CA SER A 125 3.34 5.79 -17.08
C SER A 125 2.96 5.33 -15.67
N ILE A 126 3.46 4.16 -15.26
CA ILE A 126 3.25 3.61 -13.92
C ILE A 126 4.45 3.92 -13.01
N LYS A 127 5.66 3.59 -13.48
CA LYS A 127 6.91 3.89 -12.79
C LYS A 127 7.97 4.29 -13.82
N VAL A 128 8.53 5.48 -13.64
CA VAL A 128 9.67 5.97 -14.42
C VAL A 128 10.93 5.84 -13.55
N LEU A 129 12.00 5.30 -14.14
CA LEU A 129 13.30 5.15 -13.50
C LEU A 129 14.29 6.08 -14.18
N VAL A 130 15.07 6.82 -13.39
CA VAL A 130 16.22 7.57 -13.88
C VAL A 130 17.47 6.83 -13.42
N VAL A 131 18.32 6.46 -14.37
CA VAL A 131 19.58 5.75 -14.12
C VAL A 131 20.75 6.65 -14.52
N ASP A 132 21.80 6.60 -13.71
CA ASP A 132 23.08 7.21 -14.04
C ASP A 132 23.96 6.07 -14.54
N GLU A 133 24.10 5.94 -15.86
CA GLU A 133 25.03 4.97 -16.44
C GLU A 133 26.46 5.54 -16.37
N GLN A 134 27.04 5.52 -15.17
CA GLN A 134 28.47 5.23 -15.06
C GLN A 134 28.62 3.74 -14.80
N GLU A 135 28.94 2.98 -15.85
CA GLU A 135 29.72 1.75 -15.66
C GLU A 135 31.07 2.18 -15.04
N ASP A 136 31.14 2.26 -13.72
CA ASP A 136 32.41 2.15 -13.03
C ASP A 136 32.85 0.69 -13.17
N SER A 137 33.61 0.45 -14.24
CA SER A 137 34.43 -0.74 -14.41
C SER A 137 35.30 -0.94 -13.15
N LEU A 138 34.98 -1.97 -12.37
CA LEU A 138 35.85 -2.56 -11.35
C LEU A 138 36.12 -4.03 -11.70
#